data_AF-A0A133V427-F1
#
_entry.id   AF-A0A133V427-F1
#
_cell.length_a   1.000
_cell.length_b   1.000
_cell.length_c   1.000
_cell.angle_alpha   90.00
_cell.angle_beta   90.00
_cell.angle_gamma   90.00
#
_symmetry.space_group_name_H-M   'P 1'
#
loop_
_entity.id
_entity.type
_entity.pdbx_description
1 polymer ?
#
loop_
_entity_poly.entity_id
_entity_poly.type
_entity_poly.pdbx_seq_one_letter_code
_entity_poly.pdbx_strand_id
1 'polypeptide(L)'
;MKYFKENEYLDLLYKEKHEENNDPYEPAENLRNYDSNIRYVDGCLENLFIKLKDLGIRDETLVLITSDHGEAFGEYGFWDHYSSYRNISNIPLIIVGDKINSKNVEAYAQSVDLMPTLLELCGLDSPQGLDGKSMTPLLEGEDEFRGSVIVNSDATVIQRMYVKNDNALVHTPSRPVWDHIDEYELFDLSEDSRQIRNIADKKEEKAQKLRLELQDWLSKEFDGSPDPLQLSIFRGGWMWNGFSRILEPSKWKNLLKEYPKLKNTLKSNLIYQK
;
A
#
# COMPACT_ATOMS: atom_id res chain seq x y z
N MET A 1 -9.24 15.84 1.72
CA MET A 1 -9.53 16.91 2.72
C MET A 1 -10.98 16.98 3.21
N LYS A 2 -12.00 16.87 2.36
CA LYS A 2 -13.42 16.90 2.80
C LYS A 2 -13.70 15.94 3.95
N TYR A 3 -13.32 14.67 3.79
CA TYR A 3 -13.50 13.62 4.81
C TYR A 3 -12.79 13.91 6.14
N PHE A 4 -11.59 14.51 6.12
CA PHE A 4 -10.91 14.93 7.35
C PHE A 4 -11.67 16.01 8.10
N LYS A 5 -12.18 17.02 7.38
CA LYS A 5 -12.91 18.14 7.99
C LYS A 5 -14.29 17.71 8.52
N GLU A 6 -14.87 16.67 7.94
CA GLU A 6 -16.22 16.20 8.27
C GLU A 6 -16.22 15.04 9.29
N ASN A 7 -15.07 14.42 9.55
CA ASN A 7 -14.93 13.32 10.51
C ASN A 7 -14.03 13.76 11.68
N GLU A 8 -14.67 14.08 12.80
CA GLU A 8 -14.00 14.57 14.03
C GLU A 8 -12.93 13.61 14.53
N TYR A 9 -13.12 12.30 14.36
CA TYR A 9 -12.11 11.31 14.74
C TYR A 9 -10.86 11.39 13.86
N LEU A 10 -11.03 11.50 12.54
CA LEU A 10 -9.88 11.62 11.63
C LEU A 10 -9.13 12.93 11.85
N ASP A 11 -9.83 14.02 12.14
CA ASP A 11 -9.24 15.31 12.48
C ASP A 11 -8.43 15.23 13.79
N LEU A 12 -8.95 14.57 14.83
CA LEU A 12 -8.23 14.34 16.09
C LEU A 12 -6.96 13.52 15.87
N LEU A 13 -7.06 12.41 15.13
CA LEU A 13 -5.91 11.56 14.82
C LEU A 13 -4.83 12.31 14.05
N TYR A 14 -5.27 13.10 13.06
CA TYR A 14 -4.38 13.93 12.28
C TYR A 14 -3.65 14.94 13.17
N LYS A 15 -4.37 15.66 14.04
CA LYS A 15 -3.79 16.66 14.94
C LYS A 15 -2.80 16.06 15.93
N GLU A 16 -3.18 15.00 16.66
CA GLU A 16 -2.30 14.40 17.67
C GLU A 16 -1.00 13.89 17.03
N LYS A 17 -1.07 13.29 15.84
CA LYS A 17 0.14 12.81 15.16
C LYS A 17 1.07 13.94 14.72
N HIS A 18 0.52 15.04 14.19
CA HIS A 18 1.34 16.18 13.78
C HIS A 18 1.87 16.96 15.00
N GLU A 19 1.14 16.98 16.12
CA GLU A 19 1.65 17.46 17.42
C GLU A 19 2.87 16.67 17.88
N GLU A 20 2.77 15.32 17.90
CA GLU A 20 3.84 14.43 18.35
C GLU A 20 5.11 14.59 17.50
N ASN A 21 4.94 14.76 16.18
CA ASN A 21 6.05 14.93 15.24
C ASN A 21 6.56 16.37 15.13
N ASN A 22 5.87 17.34 15.75
CA ASN A 22 6.12 18.78 15.57
C ASN A 22 6.05 19.21 14.09
N ASP A 23 5.10 18.61 13.36
CA ASP A 23 4.81 18.91 11.95
C ASP A 23 3.74 20.01 11.83
N PRO A 24 3.71 20.76 10.71
CA PRO A 24 2.60 21.68 10.42
C PRO A 24 1.24 20.98 10.39
N TYR A 25 0.19 21.65 10.88
CA TYR A 25 -1.18 21.14 10.74
C TYR A 25 -1.82 21.44 9.40
N GLU A 26 -1.31 22.42 8.64
CA GLU A 26 -1.93 22.81 7.38
C GLU A 26 -1.53 21.78 6.31
N PRO A 27 -2.49 21.00 5.74
CA PRO A 27 -2.13 19.88 4.88
C PRO A 27 -1.39 20.31 3.60
N ALA A 28 -1.67 21.51 3.11
CA ALA A 28 -0.94 22.10 1.98
C ALA A 28 0.53 22.38 2.31
N GLU A 29 0.88 22.65 3.57
CA GLU A 29 2.26 22.81 4.01
C GLU A 29 2.99 21.47 4.09
N ASN A 30 2.34 20.44 4.62
CA ASN A 30 2.92 19.09 4.64
C ASN A 30 3.16 18.55 3.23
N LEU A 31 2.25 18.80 2.28
CA LEU A 31 2.47 18.45 0.88
C LEU A 31 3.69 19.19 0.29
N ARG A 32 3.86 20.49 0.57
CA ARG A 32 5.06 21.24 0.14
C ARG A 32 6.34 20.69 0.77
N ASN A 33 6.28 20.30 2.04
CA ASN A 33 7.42 19.68 2.73
C ASN A 33 7.74 18.31 2.13
N TYR A 34 6.72 17.52 1.76
CA TYR A 34 6.89 16.25 1.07
C TYR A 34 7.58 16.43 -0.29
N ASP A 35 7.10 17.36 -1.12
CA ASP A 35 7.75 17.70 -2.40
C ASP A 35 9.19 18.18 -2.21
N SER A 36 9.45 18.95 -1.15
CA SER A 36 10.80 19.42 -0.80
C SER A 36 11.72 18.26 -0.40
N ASN A 37 11.20 17.28 0.34
CA ASN A 37 11.94 16.07 0.70
C ASN A 37 12.25 15.21 -0.54
N ILE A 38 11.32 15.07 -1.48
CA ILE A 38 11.59 14.40 -2.77
C ILE A 38 12.74 15.11 -3.49
N ARG A 39 12.69 16.45 -3.59
CA ARG A 39 13.75 17.23 -4.25
C ARG A 39 15.10 17.10 -3.53
N TYR A 40 15.09 16.99 -2.20
CA TYR A 40 16.29 16.76 -1.41
C TYR A 40 16.90 15.38 -1.69
N VAL A 41 16.08 14.32 -1.68
CA VAL A 41 16.52 12.95 -1.99
C VAL A 41 17.05 12.84 -3.42
N ASP A 42 16.42 13.52 -4.39
CA ASP A 42 16.94 13.62 -5.76
C ASP A 42 18.36 14.20 -5.82
N GLY A 43 18.65 15.24 -5.04
CA GLY A 43 20.01 15.78 -4.90
C GLY A 43 20.98 14.81 -4.21
N CYS A 44 20.51 13.99 -3.26
CA CYS A 44 21.32 12.91 -2.68
C CYS A 44 21.66 11.82 -3.71
N LEU A 45 20.72 11.49 -4.60
CA LEU A 45 20.95 10.54 -5.69
C LEU A 45 21.97 11.07 -6.70
N GLU A 46 21.93 12.37 -7.04
CA GLU A 46 22.96 13.01 -7.87
C GLU A 46 24.36 12.81 -7.25
N ASN A 47 24.51 13.10 -5.96
CA ASN A 47 25.77 12.92 -5.23
C ASN A 47 26.22 11.45 -5.20
N LEU A 48 25.30 10.51 -5.05
CA LEU A 48 25.59 9.06 -5.13
C LEU A 48 26.17 8.70 -6.49
N PHE A 49 25.52 9.11 -7.59
CA PHE A 49 25.97 8.78 -8.94
C PHE A 49 27.32 9.44 -9.30
N ILE A 50 27.53 10.69 -8.89
CA ILE A 50 28.83 11.36 -9.00
C ILE A 50 29.89 10.53 -8.26
N LYS A 51 29.60 10.12 -7.02
CA LYS A 51 30.57 9.37 -6.21
C LYS A 51 30.90 8.00 -6.81
N LEU A 52 29.92 7.27 -7.33
CA LEU A 52 30.14 5.99 -8.03
C LEU A 52 31.04 6.17 -9.25
N LYS A 53 30.87 7.27 -9.99
CA LYS A 53 31.71 7.62 -11.14
C LYS A 53 33.14 7.98 -10.72
N ASP A 54 33.30 8.82 -9.69
CA ASP A 54 34.61 9.24 -9.18
C ASP A 54 35.44 8.07 -8.63
N LEU A 55 34.76 7.05 -8.08
CA LEU A 55 35.38 5.81 -7.61
C LEU A 55 35.70 4.83 -8.75
N GLY A 56 35.23 5.09 -9.98
CA GLY A 56 35.43 4.21 -11.13
C GLY A 56 34.62 2.91 -11.10
N ILE A 57 33.58 2.82 -10.26
CA ILE A 57 32.77 1.60 -10.06
C ILE A 57 31.34 1.73 -10.63
N ARG A 58 31.03 2.82 -11.33
CA ARG A 58 29.67 3.10 -11.82
C ARG A 58 29.14 1.99 -12.75
N ASP A 59 29.98 1.44 -13.63
CA ASP A 59 29.56 0.45 -14.62
C ASP A 59 29.44 -0.96 -13.99
N GLU A 60 30.05 -1.16 -12.82
CA GLU A 60 29.98 -2.40 -12.02
C GLU A 60 28.92 -2.34 -10.91
N THR A 61 28.17 -1.24 -10.81
CA THR A 61 27.16 -1.04 -9.76
C THR A 61 25.75 -1.07 -10.33
N LEU A 62 24.92 -1.99 -9.82
CA LEU A 62 23.48 -1.97 -9.99
C LEU A 62 22.86 -1.04 -8.95
N VAL A 63 22.03 -0.09 -9.39
CA VAL A 63 21.28 0.81 -8.51
C VAL A 63 19.79 0.56 -8.70
N LEU A 64 19.09 0.26 -7.61
CA LEU A 64 17.64 0.13 -7.57
C LEU A 64 17.06 1.23 -6.70
N ILE A 65 16.11 1.98 -7.24
CA ILE A 65 15.40 3.06 -6.53
C ILE A 65 13.93 2.66 -6.44
N THR A 66 13.41 2.60 -5.23
CA THR A 66 12.01 2.25 -4.96
C THR A 66 11.53 2.84 -3.64
N SER A 67 10.28 2.55 -3.27
CA SER A 67 9.68 2.90 -1.99
C SER A 67 9.08 1.66 -1.35
N ASP A 68 8.94 1.62 -0.03
CA ASP A 68 8.18 0.57 0.66
C ASP A 68 6.66 0.76 0.47
N HIS A 69 6.22 2.01 0.44
CA HIS A 69 4.86 2.43 0.12
C HIS A 69 4.82 3.86 -0.45
N GLY A 70 3.65 4.28 -0.91
CA GLY A 70 3.31 5.65 -1.28
C GLY A 70 2.70 6.42 -0.11
N GLU A 71 1.95 7.48 -0.41
CA GLU A 71 1.49 8.42 0.61
C GLU A 71 0.08 8.95 0.29
N ALA A 72 -0.73 9.21 1.32
CA ALA A 72 -2.02 9.87 1.21
C ALA A 72 -1.99 11.25 1.87
N PHE A 73 -2.52 12.25 1.17
CA PHE A 73 -2.66 13.64 1.61
C PHE A 73 -4.13 14.03 1.79
N GLY A 74 -4.97 13.07 2.15
CA GLY A 74 -6.40 13.25 2.37
C GLY A 74 -7.31 12.61 1.33
N GLU A 75 -6.76 11.91 0.34
CA GLU A 75 -7.49 11.00 -0.56
C GLU A 75 -8.18 9.91 0.26
N TYR A 76 -9.43 9.57 -0.10
CA TYR A 76 -10.27 8.58 0.61
C TYR A 76 -10.40 8.79 2.12
N GLY A 77 -10.08 9.98 2.63
CA GLY A 77 -10.04 10.24 4.08
C GLY A 77 -8.86 9.55 4.78
N PHE A 78 -7.79 9.21 4.07
CA PHE A 78 -6.53 8.77 4.69
C PHE A 78 -5.49 9.88 4.66
N TRP A 79 -4.71 9.89 5.72
CA TRP A 79 -3.41 10.54 5.80
C TRP A 79 -2.44 9.44 6.17
N ASP A 80 -1.23 9.50 5.64
CA ASP A 80 -0.27 8.41 5.75
C ASP A 80 -0.63 7.17 4.88
N HIS A 81 0.12 6.09 5.01
CA HIS A 81 0.10 4.90 4.15
C HIS A 81 -0.74 3.72 4.68
N TYR A 82 -2.00 3.95 5.05
CA TYR A 82 -2.78 2.94 5.79
C TYR A 82 -3.88 2.21 5.02
N SER A 83 -3.84 2.22 3.70
CA SER A 83 -4.83 1.58 2.81
C SER A 83 -4.12 0.81 1.70
N SER A 84 -4.87 0.00 0.94
CA SER A 84 -4.31 -0.71 -0.22
C SER A 84 -4.46 0.05 -1.54
N TYR A 85 -5.10 1.22 -1.54
CA TYR A 85 -5.31 2.05 -2.73
C TYR A 85 -3.99 2.40 -3.43
N ARG A 86 -4.10 2.73 -4.72
CA ARG A 86 -2.99 2.91 -5.64
C ARG A 86 -2.07 4.06 -5.27
N ASN A 87 -2.56 5.12 -4.62
CA ASN A 87 -1.69 6.19 -4.09
C ASN A 87 -0.72 5.69 -3.00
N ILE A 88 -1.04 4.57 -2.35
CA ILE A 88 -0.17 3.90 -1.37
C ILE A 88 0.60 2.75 -2.00
N SER A 89 0.01 2.00 -2.93
CA SER A 89 0.62 0.75 -3.41
C SER A 89 1.37 0.86 -4.74
N ASN A 90 1.16 1.91 -5.52
CA ASN A 90 1.87 2.14 -6.78
C ASN A 90 3.11 3.00 -6.53
N ILE A 91 4.17 2.32 -6.12
CA ILE A 91 5.49 2.87 -5.79
C ILE A 91 6.38 3.05 -7.03
N PRO A 92 7.39 3.94 -6.98
CA PRO A 92 8.42 3.99 -8.00
C PRO A 92 9.25 2.70 -8.00
N LEU A 93 9.69 2.27 -9.18
CA LEU A 93 10.67 1.20 -9.35
C LEU A 93 11.56 1.53 -10.54
N ILE A 94 12.81 1.91 -10.28
CA ILE A 94 13.80 2.27 -11.29
C ILE A 94 15.03 1.40 -11.07
N ILE A 95 15.46 0.70 -12.12
CA ILE A 95 16.66 -0.13 -12.12
C ILE A 95 17.66 0.48 -13.09
N VAL A 96 18.87 0.74 -12.60
CA VAL A 96 19.95 1.39 -13.35
C VAL A 96 21.21 0.54 -13.28
N GLY A 97 21.80 0.20 -14.43
CA GLY A 97 23.03 -0.57 -14.53
C GLY A 97 23.55 -0.58 -15.97
N ASP A 98 24.81 -0.97 -16.17
CA ASP A 98 25.48 -0.96 -17.50
C ASP A 98 24.75 -1.83 -18.55
N LYS A 99 24.21 -2.97 -18.13
CA LYS A 99 23.48 -3.92 -19.00
C LYS A 99 21.96 -3.72 -18.99
N ILE A 100 21.47 -2.63 -18.40
CA ILE A 100 20.05 -2.35 -18.30
C ILE A 100 19.68 -1.30 -19.35
N ASN A 101 18.85 -1.69 -20.32
CA ASN A 101 18.37 -0.79 -21.35
C ASN A 101 17.44 0.27 -20.75
N SER A 102 17.61 1.52 -21.20
CA SER A 102 16.67 2.59 -20.85
C SER A 102 15.35 2.37 -21.58
N LYS A 103 14.33 1.93 -20.85
CA LYS A 103 12.96 1.77 -21.36
C LYS A 103 11.94 1.89 -20.23
N ASN A 104 10.71 2.26 -20.59
CA ASN A 104 9.57 2.13 -19.71
C ASN A 104 8.98 0.72 -19.88
N VAL A 105 8.61 0.09 -18.77
CA VAL A 105 7.96 -1.23 -18.76
C VAL A 105 6.59 -1.08 -18.15
N GLU A 106 5.56 -1.44 -18.90
CA GLU A 106 4.17 -1.46 -18.43
C GLU A 106 3.78 -2.90 -18.08
N ALA A 107 4.14 -3.32 -16.87
CA ALA A 107 3.80 -4.63 -16.34
C ALA A 107 3.47 -4.54 -14.84
N TYR A 108 2.66 -5.47 -14.35
CA TYR A 108 2.44 -5.56 -12.92
C TYR A 108 3.64 -6.20 -12.22
N ALA A 109 4.15 -5.56 -11.17
CA ALA A 109 5.22 -6.06 -10.32
C ALA A 109 4.86 -5.86 -8.84
N GLN A 110 5.51 -6.58 -7.95
CA GLN A 110 5.35 -6.45 -6.50
C GLN A 110 6.71 -6.44 -5.81
N SER A 111 6.78 -5.86 -4.60
CA SER A 111 8.05 -5.74 -3.86
C SER A 111 8.73 -7.08 -3.56
N VAL A 112 7.97 -8.18 -3.50
CA VAL A 112 8.51 -9.55 -3.36
C VAL A 112 9.37 -9.99 -4.54
N ASP A 113 9.22 -9.35 -5.70
CA ASP A 113 9.98 -9.64 -6.92
C ASP A 113 11.39 -9.04 -6.90
N LEU A 114 11.65 -8.07 -6.01
CA LEU A 114 12.93 -7.38 -5.94
C LEU A 114 14.07 -8.35 -5.59
N MET A 115 13.86 -9.22 -4.60
CA MET A 115 14.87 -10.19 -4.16
C MET A 115 15.30 -11.14 -5.29
N PRO A 116 14.40 -11.91 -5.94
CA PRO A 116 14.83 -12.81 -7.01
C PRO A 116 15.43 -12.05 -8.21
N THR A 117 14.92 -10.87 -8.53
CA THR A 117 15.48 -10.03 -9.61
C THR A 117 16.92 -9.59 -9.31
N LEU A 118 17.18 -9.10 -8.10
CA LEU A 118 18.52 -8.63 -7.71
C LEU A 118 19.53 -9.77 -7.63
N LEU A 119 19.11 -10.95 -7.16
CA LEU A 119 19.96 -12.14 -7.13
C LEU A 119 20.35 -12.55 -8.55
N GLU A 120 19.38 -12.64 -9.46
CA GLU A 120 19.62 -13.04 -10.85
C GLU A 120 20.51 -12.03 -11.59
N LEU A 121 20.25 -10.72 -11.45
CA LEU A 121 21.09 -9.68 -12.04
C LEU A 121 22.53 -9.69 -11.52
N CYS A 122 22.74 -10.17 -10.28
CA CYS A 122 24.06 -10.37 -9.69
C CYS A 122 24.68 -11.74 -10.05
N GLY A 123 24.01 -12.60 -10.82
CA GLY A 123 24.47 -13.94 -11.14
C GLY A 123 24.44 -14.91 -9.95
N LEU A 124 23.56 -14.67 -8.98
CA LEU A 124 23.36 -15.49 -7.79
C LEU A 124 22.08 -16.32 -7.90
N ASP A 125 22.11 -17.51 -7.32
CA ASP A 125 20.94 -18.39 -7.25
C ASP A 125 19.88 -17.83 -6.28
N SER A 126 18.61 -17.89 -6.68
CA SER A 126 17.49 -17.59 -5.79
C SER A 126 17.19 -18.78 -4.87
N PRO A 127 16.92 -18.56 -3.57
CA PRO A 127 16.43 -19.64 -2.70
C PRO A 127 15.08 -20.18 -3.18
N GLN A 128 14.79 -21.44 -2.83
CA GLN A 128 13.50 -22.04 -3.12
C GLN A 128 12.40 -21.45 -2.22
N GLY A 129 11.16 -21.43 -2.73
CA GLY A 129 9.98 -21.02 -1.96
C GLY A 129 9.81 -19.51 -1.80
N LEU A 130 10.39 -18.70 -2.69
CA LEU A 130 10.08 -17.27 -2.76
C LEU A 130 8.68 -17.05 -3.36
N ASP A 131 7.94 -16.08 -2.81
CA ASP A 131 6.65 -15.66 -3.35
C ASP A 131 6.80 -14.85 -4.64
N GLY A 132 7.91 -14.13 -4.78
CA GLY A 132 8.22 -13.29 -5.94
C GLY A 132 8.87 -14.04 -7.08
N LYS A 133 8.91 -13.38 -8.25
CA LYS A 133 9.59 -13.87 -9.46
C LYS A 133 10.57 -12.82 -9.95
N SER A 134 11.64 -13.28 -10.61
CA SER A 134 12.60 -12.37 -11.22
C SER A 134 11.98 -11.59 -12.39
N MET A 135 12.19 -10.27 -12.41
CA MET A 135 11.74 -9.35 -13.44
C MET A 135 12.74 -9.24 -14.60
N THR A 136 13.85 -9.99 -14.61
CA THR A 136 14.82 -9.96 -15.72
C THR A 136 14.20 -10.09 -17.11
N PRO A 137 13.19 -10.96 -17.36
CA PRO A 137 12.55 -11.05 -18.67
C PRO A 137 11.96 -9.71 -19.15
N LEU A 138 11.39 -8.94 -18.22
CA LEU A 138 10.89 -7.59 -18.49
C LEU A 138 12.01 -6.63 -18.87
N LEU A 139 13.22 -6.81 -18.35
CA LEU A 139 14.39 -5.99 -18.71
C LEU A 139 14.91 -6.34 -20.11
N GLU A 140 14.78 -7.61 -20.50
CA GLU A 140 15.24 -8.16 -21.78
C GLU A 140 14.31 -7.89 -22.97
N GLY A 141 13.05 -7.52 -22.73
CA GLY A 141 12.12 -7.14 -23.80
C GLY A 141 10.79 -7.89 -23.80
N GLU A 142 10.55 -8.76 -22.82
CA GLU A 142 9.25 -9.40 -22.69
C GLU A 142 8.22 -8.42 -22.13
N ASP A 143 7.01 -8.46 -22.70
CA ASP A 143 5.89 -7.58 -22.31
C ASP A 143 4.99 -8.25 -21.26
N GLU A 144 5.08 -9.58 -21.08
CA GLU A 144 4.27 -10.34 -20.15
C GLU A 144 5.09 -10.81 -18.94
N PHE A 145 4.57 -10.63 -17.72
CA PHE A 145 5.21 -11.10 -16.50
C PHE A 145 4.23 -11.72 -15.51
N ARG A 146 3.21 -10.96 -15.09
CA ARG A 146 2.07 -11.48 -14.32
C ARG A 146 0.77 -10.84 -14.77
N GLY A 147 -0.30 -11.61 -14.75
CA GLY A 147 -1.63 -11.13 -15.13
C GLY A 147 -2.38 -10.37 -14.03
N SER A 148 -1.91 -10.42 -12.79
CA SER A 148 -2.58 -9.75 -11.66
C SER A 148 -1.65 -9.51 -10.47
N VAL A 149 -2.03 -8.57 -9.60
CA VAL A 149 -1.36 -8.33 -8.31
C VAL A 149 -2.36 -8.19 -7.17
N ILE A 150 -1.88 -8.47 -5.96
CA ILE A 150 -2.65 -8.34 -4.73
C ILE A 150 -1.90 -7.46 -3.74
N VAL A 151 -2.64 -6.53 -3.15
CA VAL A 151 -2.14 -5.61 -2.13
C VAL A 151 -3.02 -5.78 -0.90
N ASN A 152 -2.39 -5.99 0.25
CA ASN A 152 -3.08 -6.09 1.54
C ASN A 152 -2.69 -4.89 2.40
N SER A 153 -3.64 -4.36 3.17
CA SER A 153 -3.40 -3.46 4.29
C SER A 153 -4.20 -3.96 5.48
N ASP A 154 -3.57 -4.05 6.64
CA ASP A 154 -4.22 -4.35 7.92
C ASP A 154 -3.97 -3.27 8.98
N ALA A 155 -3.61 -2.07 8.53
CA ALA A 155 -3.30 -0.95 9.40
C ALA A 155 -4.58 -0.33 9.98
N THR A 156 -5.16 0.61 9.25
CA THR A 156 -6.27 1.44 9.70
C THR A 156 -7.60 0.90 9.23
N VAL A 157 -7.63 0.50 7.96
CA VAL A 157 -8.65 -0.37 7.39
C VAL A 157 -8.01 -1.72 7.13
N ILE A 158 -8.82 -2.77 7.23
CA ILE A 158 -8.42 -4.10 6.79
C ILE A 158 -8.97 -4.24 5.40
N GLN A 159 -8.06 -4.25 4.43
CA GLN A 159 -8.36 -4.03 3.04
C GLN A 159 -7.47 -4.89 2.15
N ARG A 160 -8.06 -5.45 1.09
CA ARG A 160 -7.36 -6.16 0.02
C ARG A 160 -7.74 -5.54 -1.31
N MET A 161 -6.75 -5.24 -2.13
CA MET A 161 -6.95 -4.86 -3.52
C MET A 161 -6.45 -5.96 -4.43
N TYR A 162 -7.28 -6.36 -5.40
CA TYR A 162 -6.95 -7.27 -6.49
C TYR A 162 -6.95 -6.49 -7.79
N VAL A 163 -5.81 -6.45 -8.49
CA VAL A 163 -5.66 -5.73 -9.76
C VAL A 163 -5.47 -6.71 -10.90
N LYS A 164 -6.29 -6.59 -11.94
CA LYS A 164 -6.19 -7.39 -13.18
C LYS A 164 -6.82 -6.67 -14.37
N ASN A 165 -6.12 -6.65 -15.51
CA ASN A 165 -6.58 -6.01 -16.75
C ASN A 165 -7.10 -4.59 -16.50
N ASP A 166 -6.32 -3.79 -15.77
CA ASP A 166 -6.62 -2.43 -15.33
C ASP A 166 -7.89 -2.28 -14.51
N ASN A 167 -8.35 -3.36 -13.86
CA ASN A 167 -9.43 -3.28 -12.89
C ASN A 167 -8.87 -3.50 -11.50
N ALA A 168 -9.14 -2.57 -10.59
CA ALA A 168 -8.86 -2.71 -9.18
C ALA A 168 -10.16 -3.01 -8.42
N LEU A 169 -10.32 -4.26 -7.99
CA LEU A 169 -11.34 -4.65 -7.03
C LEU A 169 -10.77 -4.48 -5.62
N VAL A 170 -11.36 -3.62 -4.82
CA VAL A 170 -11.00 -3.40 -3.42
C VAL A 170 -12.07 -4.05 -2.53
N HIS A 171 -11.64 -4.91 -1.61
CA HIS A 171 -12.48 -5.54 -0.59
C HIS A 171 -12.05 -5.02 0.79
N THR A 172 -12.97 -4.36 1.50
CA THR A 172 -12.74 -3.74 2.80
C THR A 172 -13.59 -4.43 3.88
N PRO A 173 -13.15 -5.61 4.38
CA PRO A 173 -13.90 -6.35 5.40
C PRO A 173 -14.02 -5.64 6.76
N SER A 174 -13.11 -4.72 7.10
CA SER A 174 -13.21 -3.93 8.33
C SER A 174 -12.81 -2.48 8.12
N ARG A 175 -13.73 -1.57 8.45
CA ARG A 175 -13.62 -0.10 8.28
C ARG A 175 -14.24 0.63 9.47
N PRO A 176 -13.59 0.66 10.64
CA PRO A 176 -14.30 0.99 11.88
C PRO A 176 -14.84 2.42 11.97
N VAL A 177 -14.21 3.38 11.28
CA VAL A 177 -14.60 4.81 11.26
C VAL A 177 -14.62 5.43 9.84
N TRP A 178 -14.41 4.61 8.81
CA TRP A 178 -14.50 5.00 7.39
C TRP A 178 -15.80 4.46 6.80
N ASP A 179 -16.92 5.10 7.14
CA ASP A 179 -18.25 4.70 6.66
C ASP A 179 -18.51 5.03 5.19
N HIS A 180 -17.76 5.98 4.63
CA HIS A 180 -17.77 6.32 3.20
C HIS A 180 -17.03 5.33 2.31
N ILE A 181 -16.32 4.36 2.89
CA ILE A 181 -15.69 3.26 2.15
C ILE A 181 -16.71 2.13 2.04
N ASP A 182 -16.93 1.62 0.84
CA ASP A 182 -17.80 0.47 0.64
C ASP A 182 -17.08 -0.84 0.98
N GLU A 183 -17.85 -1.89 1.26
CA GLU A 183 -17.26 -3.23 1.46
C GLU A 183 -16.55 -3.72 0.20
N TYR A 184 -17.15 -3.44 -0.96
CA TYR A 184 -16.54 -3.70 -2.26
C TYR A 184 -16.57 -2.44 -3.11
N GLU A 185 -15.41 -2.08 -3.64
CA GLU A 185 -15.27 -1.02 -4.62
C GLU A 185 -14.60 -1.58 -5.87
N LEU A 186 -14.98 -1.06 -7.03
CA LEU A 186 -14.36 -1.42 -8.30
C LEU A 186 -13.95 -0.14 -9.02
N PHE A 187 -12.73 -0.12 -9.52
CA PHE A 187 -12.17 1.00 -10.28
C PHE A 187 -11.59 0.52 -11.61
N ASP A 188 -11.82 1.30 -12.66
CA ASP A 188 -11.16 1.12 -13.96
C ASP A 188 -9.93 2.03 -13.99
N LEU A 189 -8.73 1.45 -13.83
CA LEU A 189 -7.46 2.17 -13.73
C LEU A 189 -7.04 2.80 -15.06
N SER A 190 -7.56 2.32 -16.18
CA SER A 190 -7.27 2.89 -17.51
C SER A 190 -7.94 4.25 -17.70
N GLU A 191 -9.12 4.45 -17.11
CA GLU A 191 -9.86 5.72 -17.14
C GLU A 191 -9.72 6.54 -15.86
N ASP A 192 -9.45 5.88 -14.74
CA ASP A 192 -9.43 6.46 -13.40
C ASP A 192 -8.24 5.90 -12.60
N SER A 193 -7.07 6.31 -13.04
CA SER A 193 -5.78 5.94 -12.44
C SER A 193 -5.63 6.40 -10.98
N ARG A 194 -6.50 7.32 -10.52
CA ARG A 194 -6.54 7.82 -9.15
C ARG A 194 -7.57 7.09 -8.28
N GLN A 195 -8.40 6.21 -8.85
CA GLN A 195 -9.46 5.43 -8.19
C GLN A 195 -10.63 6.25 -7.61
N ILE A 196 -10.95 7.41 -8.19
CA ILE A 196 -11.92 8.35 -7.59
C ILE A 196 -13.36 7.85 -7.71
N ARG A 197 -13.70 7.12 -8.77
CA ARG A 197 -15.07 6.73 -9.15
C ARG A 197 -15.27 5.24 -8.92
N ASN A 198 -15.91 4.89 -7.80
CA ASN A 198 -16.40 3.53 -7.59
C ASN A 198 -17.48 3.20 -8.64
N ILE A 199 -17.23 2.15 -9.44
CA ILE A 199 -18.13 1.66 -10.49
C ILE A 199 -18.73 0.29 -10.17
N ALA A 200 -18.57 -0.23 -8.94
CA ALA A 200 -19.03 -1.57 -8.55
C ALA A 200 -20.53 -1.78 -8.86
N ASP A 201 -21.39 -0.86 -8.44
CA ASP A 201 -22.85 -0.95 -8.68
C ASP A 201 -23.22 -0.83 -10.16
N LYS A 202 -22.47 0.00 -10.92
CA LYS A 202 -22.73 0.22 -12.36
C LYS A 202 -22.23 -0.94 -13.21
N LYS A 203 -21.28 -1.73 -12.71
CA LYS A 203 -20.62 -2.84 -13.39
C LYS A 203 -20.68 -4.10 -12.52
N GLU A 204 -21.86 -4.38 -11.98
CA GLU A 204 -22.07 -5.45 -10.99
C GLU A 204 -21.54 -6.81 -11.45
N GLU A 205 -21.86 -7.22 -12.69
CA GLU A 205 -21.38 -8.50 -13.26
C GLU A 205 -19.84 -8.57 -13.29
N LYS A 206 -19.17 -7.47 -13.65
CA LYS A 206 -17.70 -7.37 -13.67
C LYS A 206 -17.14 -7.45 -12.25
N ALA A 207 -17.77 -6.76 -11.29
CA ALA A 207 -17.37 -6.80 -9.89
C ALA A 207 -17.53 -8.22 -9.31
N GLN A 208 -18.66 -8.88 -9.55
CA GLN A 208 -18.92 -10.26 -9.13
C GLN A 208 -17.89 -11.23 -9.73
N LYS A 209 -17.58 -11.10 -11.01
CA LYS A 209 -16.55 -11.93 -11.66
C LYS A 209 -15.18 -11.77 -10.99
N LEU A 210 -14.72 -10.54 -10.78
CA LEU A 210 -13.44 -10.29 -10.11
C LEU A 210 -13.43 -10.77 -8.66
N ARG A 211 -14.58 -10.71 -7.96
CA ARG A 211 -14.72 -11.25 -6.60
C ARG A 211 -14.55 -12.77 -6.58
N LEU A 212 -15.13 -13.47 -7.55
CA LEU A 212 -14.95 -14.92 -7.70
C LEU A 212 -13.49 -15.25 -8.04
N GLU A 213 -12.87 -14.53 -8.98
CA GLU A 213 -11.46 -14.72 -9.31
C GLU A 213 -10.54 -14.49 -8.11
N LEU A 214 -10.82 -13.49 -7.27
CA LEU A 214 -10.11 -13.25 -6.03
C LEU A 214 -10.31 -14.41 -5.03
N GLN A 215 -11.53 -14.92 -4.87
CA GLN A 215 -11.80 -16.07 -4.00
C GLN A 215 -11.08 -17.33 -4.47
N ASP A 216 -11.04 -17.57 -5.78
CA ASP A 216 -10.30 -18.69 -6.38
C ASP A 216 -8.80 -18.56 -6.11
N TRP A 217 -8.26 -17.33 -6.25
CA TRP A 217 -6.86 -17.06 -5.94
C TRP A 217 -6.57 -17.33 -4.46
N LEU A 218 -7.37 -16.80 -3.54
CA LEU A 218 -7.19 -16.99 -2.10
C LEU A 218 -7.24 -18.47 -1.70
N SER A 219 -8.17 -19.21 -2.32
CA SER A 219 -8.33 -20.64 -2.06
C SER A 219 -7.11 -21.44 -2.50
N LYS A 220 -6.50 -21.07 -3.63
CA LYS A 220 -5.26 -21.68 -4.13
C LYS A 220 -4.03 -21.28 -3.32
N GLU A 221 -3.91 -19.99 -3.01
CA GLU A 221 -2.74 -19.44 -2.34
C GLU A 221 -2.56 -20.01 -0.93
N PHE A 222 -3.65 -20.08 -0.17
CA PHE A 222 -3.57 -20.53 1.21
C PHE A 222 -3.74 -22.04 1.38
N ASP A 223 -4.22 -22.77 0.37
CA ASP A 223 -4.38 -24.24 0.37
C ASP A 223 -5.01 -24.78 1.68
N GLY A 224 -6.13 -24.17 2.10
CA GLY A 224 -6.83 -24.51 3.33
C GLY A 224 -6.26 -23.89 4.61
N SER A 225 -5.13 -23.19 4.54
CA SER A 225 -4.61 -22.37 5.64
C SER A 225 -5.48 -21.12 5.86
N PRO A 226 -5.52 -20.57 7.08
CA PRO A 226 -6.24 -19.33 7.35
C PRO A 226 -5.63 -18.14 6.61
N ASP A 227 -6.48 -17.32 5.99
CA ASP A 227 -6.07 -16.04 5.41
C ASP A 227 -5.55 -15.10 6.53
N PRO A 228 -4.27 -14.67 6.49
CA PRO A 228 -3.72 -13.78 7.50
C PRO A 228 -4.50 -12.46 7.63
N LEU A 229 -5.06 -11.94 6.54
CA LEU A 229 -5.86 -10.72 6.59
C LEU A 229 -7.16 -10.93 7.35
N GLN A 230 -7.77 -12.13 7.26
CA GLN A 230 -8.92 -12.49 8.09
C GLN A 230 -8.55 -12.56 9.57
N LEU A 231 -7.35 -13.07 9.90
CA LEU A 231 -6.84 -13.04 11.27
C LEU A 231 -6.70 -11.60 11.78
N SER A 232 -6.29 -10.66 10.93
CA SER A 232 -6.24 -9.24 11.30
C SER A 232 -7.62 -8.66 11.61
N ILE A 233 -8.70 -9.14 10.96
CA ILE A 233 -10.09 -8.73 11.30
C ILE A 233 -10.40 -9.09 12.75
N PHE A 234 -10.02 -10.29 13.18
CA PHE A 234 -10.21 -10.72 14.56
C PHE A 234 -9.26 -10.01 15.52
N ARG A 235 -8.08 -9.55 15.10
CA ARG A 235 -7.17 -8.80 15.99
C ARG A 235 -7.47 -7.30 16.05
N GLY A 236 -8.34 -6.84 15.17
CA GLY A 236 -8.74 -5.45 15.08
C GLY A 236 -7.81 -4.58 14.26
N GLY A 237 -6.82 -5.08 13.52
CA GLY A 237 -5.84 -4.26 12.76
C GLY A 237 -4.76 -3.61 13.64
N TRP A 238 -3.63 -3.21 13.02
CA TRP A 238 -2.47 -2.68 13.74
C TRP A 238 -2.80 -1.38 14.49
N MET A 239 -3.46 -0.44 13.82
CA MET A 239 -3.69 0.89 14.36
C MET A 239 -4.60 0.84 15.61
N TRP A 240 -5.61 -0.03 15.58
CA TRP A 240 -6.59 -0.17 16.67
C TRP A 240 -6.02 -0.79 17.94
N ASN A 241 -5.00 -1.65 17.81
CA ASN A 241 -4.24 -2.13 18.96
C ASN A 241 -3.32 -1.04 19.53
N GLY A 242 -2.74 -0.21 18.66
CA GLY A 242 -1.88 0.92 19.04
C GLY A 242 -2.64 2.06 19.74
N PHE A 243 -3.88 2.34 19.34
CA PHE A 243 -4.61 3.54 19.80
C PHE A 243 -4.92 3.62 21.29
N SER A 244 -5.07 2.48 21.97
CA SER A 244 -5.18 2.47 23.44
C SER A 244 -3.96 3.08 24.16
N ARG A 245 -2.84 3.26 23.44
CA ARG A 245 -1.58 3.81 23.95
C ARG A 245 -1.37 5.28 23.58
N ILE A 246 -2.01 5.77 22.50
CA ILE A 246 -1.80 7.11 21.95
C ILE A 246 -2.80 8.11 22.54
N LEU A 247 -4.08 7.71 22.66
CA LEU A 247 -5.13 8.59 23.16
C LEU A 247 -5.21 8.59 24.69
N GLU A 248 -5.41 9.77 25.29
CA GLU A 248 -5.75 9.87 26.71
C GLU A 248 -6.98 9.01 27.05
N PRO A 249 -7.02 8.33 28.22
CA PRO A 249 -8.13 7.45 28.58
C PRO A 249 -9.51 8.11 28.59
N SER A 250 -9.57 9.42 28.84
CA SER A 250 -10.79 10.24 28.81
C SER A 250 -11.30 10.46 27.37
N LYS A 251 -10.41 10.87 26.46
CA LYS A 251 -10.68 11.02 25.02
C LYS A 251 -11.11 9.69 24.41
N TRP A 252 -10.41 8.61 24.75
CA TRP A 252 -10.74 7.26 24.30
C TRP A 252 -12.15 6.81 24.72
N LYS A 253 -12.53 7.08 25.97
CA LYS A 253 -13.88 6.76 26.47
C LYS A 253 -14.98 7.54 25.78
N ASN A 254 -14.73 8.78 25.37
CA ASN A 254 -15.71 9.58 24.63
C ASN A 254 -15.85 9.09 23.19
N LEU A 255 -14.74 8.76 22.53
CA LEU A 255 -14.74 8.16 21.19
C LEU A 255 -15.50 6.83 21.14
N LEU A 256 -15.33 5.95 22.13
CA LEU A 256 -16.09 4.70 22.21
C LEU A 256 -17.60 4.89 22.41
N LYS A 257 -18.04 6.04 22.93
CA LYS A 257 -19.48 6.38 23.03
C LYS A 257 -20.02 6.83 21.68
N GLU A 258 -19.25 7.62 20.96
CA GLU A 258 -19.64 8.22 19.68
C GLU A 258 -19.59 7.22 18.53
N TYR A 259 -18.58 6.34 18.53
CA TYR A 259 -18.39 5.29 17.51
C TYR A 259 -18.49 3.89 18.14
N PRO A 260 -19.70 3.43 18.51
CA PRO A 260 -19.88 2.16 19.22
C PRO A 260 -19.41 0.93 18.42
N LYS A 261 -19.27 1.03 17.08
CA LYS A 261 -18.70 -0.02 16.24
C LYS A 261 -17.24 -0.32 16.60
N LEU A 262 -16.47 0.67 17.08
CA LEU A 262 -15.09 0.49 17.56
C LEU A 262 -15.00 -0.52 18.72
N LYS A 263 -16.02 -0.53 19.58
CA LYS A 263 -16.08 -1.44 20.73
C LYS A 263 -16.13 -2.91 20.31
N ASN A 264 -16.65 -3.21 19.13
CA ASN A 264 -16.72 -4.58 18.61
C ASN A 264 -15.38 -5.04 18.04
N THR A 265 -14.61 -4.13 17.43
CA THR A 265 -13.24 -4.38 16.96
C THR A 265 -12.26 -4.72 18.09
N LEU A 266 -12.51 -4.21 19.30
CA LEU A 266 -11.66 -4.40 20.49
C LEU A 266 -12.09 -5.55 21.41
N LYS A 267 -13.30 -6.07 21.23
CA LYS A 267 -13.87 -7.16 22.06
C LYS A 267 -13.39 -8.54 21.63
N SER A 268 -12.63 -8.64 20.55
CA SER A 268 -12.09 -9.89 20.09
C SER A 268 -10.95 -10.34 20.99
N ASN A 269 -11.21 -11.42 21.74
CA ASN A 269 -10.17 -12.13 22.47
C ASN A 269 -9.07 -12.53 21.47
N LEU A 270 -7.86 -12.00 21.68
CA LEU A 270 -6.66 -12.33 20.91
C LEU A 270 -6.50 -13.86 20.81
N ILE A 271 -6.60 -14.43 19.61
CA ILE A 271 -6.48 -15.89 19.37
C ILE A 271 -5.02 -16.38 19.53
N TYR A 272 -4.07 -15.51 19.84
CA TYR A 272 -2.70 -15.89 20.18
C TYR A 272 -2.25 -15.14 21.44
N GLN A 273 -2.56 -15.71 22.60
CA GLN A 273 -1.66 -15.57 23.76
C GLN A 273 -0.59 -16.65 23.60
N LYS A 274 0.69 -16.26 23.68
CA LYS A 274 1.81 -17.20 23.74
C LYS A 274 1.66 -18.15 24.92
#